data_AF-A0A521W4I7-F1
#
_entry.id   AF-A0A521W4I7-F1
#
_cell.length_a   1.000
_cell.length_b   1.000
_cell.length_c   1.000
_cell.angle_alpha   90.00
_cell.angle_beta   90.00
_cell.angle_gamma   90.00
#
_symmetry.space_group_name_H-M   'P 1'
#
loop_
_entity.id
_entity.type
_entity.pdbx_description
1 polymer ?
#
loop_
_entity_poly.entity_id
_entity_poly.type
_entity_poly.pdbx_seq_one_letter_code
_entity_poly.pdbx_strand_id
1 'polypeptide(L)'
;MDFSVVALQAPSPASLPFEVVERKGLGHPDTICDALVENLSAGLGRAYHERFGFVLHHNVDKALLVGGAARAAFGGGEVLEPMEIILAGRATREFRGAAIAVDDLAIALSRQWLAQNLRHLDAVRHVRIVPRIRPTSTELVALFGRRPAGGGPLANDTSIGAGFAPLDPLERAVLAAERALNAKATRESHPEIGEDVKVMGVRSGERIALTVACALVGRHVRDLAAYRA
;
A
#
# COMPACT_ATOMS: atom_id res chain seq x y z
N MET A 1 -28.11 -7.74 -15.24
CA MET A 1 -27.00 -8.14 -14.36
C MET A 1 -26.86 -9.62 -14.51
N ASP A 2 -25.71 -10.08 -15.00
CA ASP A 2 -25.45 -11.51 -15.15
C ASP A 2 -24.92 -12.02 -13.81
N PHE A 3 -25.78 -12.71 -13.08
CA PHE A 3 -25.51 -13.17 -11.72
C PHE A 3 -25.82 -14.66 -11.61
N SER A 4 -24.85 -15.43 -11.09
CA SER A 4 -25.00 -16.86 -10.85
C SER A 4 -24.60 -17.19 -9.41
N VAL A 5 -25.36 -18.11 -8.81
CA VAL A 5 -25.05 -18.70 -7.51
C VAL A 5 -24.98 -20.19 -7.71
N VAL A 6 -23.82 -20.76 -7.39
CA VAL A 6 -23.57 -22.20 -7.52
C VAL A 6 -22.97 -22.73 -6.23
N ALA A 7 -23.29 -23.98 -5.90
CA ALA A 7 -22.61 -24.67 -4.81
C ALA A 7 -21.15 -24.89 -5.19
N LEU A 8 -20.22 -24.58 -4.27
CA LEU A 8 -18.79 -24.77 -4.48
C LEU A 8 -18.50 -26.26 -4.75
N GLN A 9 -17.85 -26.56 -5.86
CA GLN A 9 -17.51 -27.93 -6.28
C GLN A 9 -16.11 -28.37 -5.81
N ALA A 10 -15.35 -27.47 -5.18
CA ALA A 10 -14.01 -27.71 -4.67
C ALA A 10 -13.99 -27.65 -3.13
N PRO A 11 -13.02 -28.31 -2.46
CA PRO A 11 -12.83 -28.12 -1.01
C PRO A 11 -12.51 -26.66 -0.69
N SER A 12 -12.93 -26.20 0.49
CA SER A 12 -12.48 -24.91 1.00
C SER A 12 -10.98 -24.95 1.32
N PRO A 13 -10.24 -23.84 1.18
CA PRO A 13 -8.82 -23.79 1.58
C PRO A 13 -8.60 -24.28 3.01
N ALA A 14 -9.49 -23.86 3.92
CA ALA A 14 -9.47 -24.25 5.33
C ALA A 14 -9.61 -25.77 5.58
N SER A 15 -10.23 -26.53 4.67
CA SER A 15 -10.38 -27.98 4.83
C SER A 15 -9.20 -28.79 4.27
N LEU A 16 -8.27 -28.14 3.57
CA LEU A 16 -7.06 -28.77 3.06
C LEU A 16 -6.07 -29.03 4.21
N PRO A 17 -5.25 -30.10 4.13
CA PRO A 17 -4.27 -30.43 5.16
C PRO A 17 -3.11 -29.43 5.24
N PHE A 18 -2.98 -28.54 4.27
CA PHE A 18 -1.90 -27.59 4.15
C PHE A 18 -2.40 -26.23 3.66
N GLU A 19 -1.90 -25.15 4.25
CA GLU A 19 -2.32 -23.79 3.94
C GLU A 19 -1.18 -22.80 4.24
N VAL A 20 -1.08 -21.75 3.43
CA VAL A 20 -0.08 -20.69 3.57
C VAL A 20 -0.74 -19.34 3.39
N VAL A 21 -0.52 -18.44 4.34
CA VAL A 21 -1.03 -17.06 4.30
C VAL A 21 0.11 -16.11 4.61
N GLU A 22 0.27 -15.07 3.80
CA GLU A 22 1.25 -14.00 4.03
C GLU A 22 0.56 -12.66 4.15
N ARG A 23 1.06 -11.81 5.04
CA ARG A 23 0.68 -10.40 5.12
C ARG A 23 1.91 -9.53 5.23
N LYS A 24 2.02 -8.58 4.30
CA LYS A 24 2.98 -7.48 4.31
C LYS A 24 2.35 -6.28 5.02
N GLY A 25 3.04 -5.80 6.05
CA GLY A 25 2.57 -4.74 6.92
C GLY A 25 2.90 -3.34 6.41
N LEU A 26 2.50 -2.34 7.18
CA LEU A 26 2.50 -0.93 6.78
C LEU A 26 3.82 -0.41 6.18
N GLY A 27 4.95 -0.78 6.76
CA GLY A 27 6.29 -0.33 6.35
C GLY A 27 6.97 -1.22 5.32
N HIS A 28 6.34 -2.31 4.90
CA HIS A 28 6.90 -3.17 3.87
C HIS A 28 6.98 -2.40 2.53
N PRO A 29 8.09 -2.48 1.77
CA PRO A 29 8.27 -1.70 0.54
C PRO A 29 7.10 -1.80 -0.46
N ASP A 30 6.59 -3.01 -0.70
CA ASP A 30 5.43 -3.21 -1.58
C ASP A 30 4.16 -2.52 -1.05
N THR A 31 3.90 -2.61 0.25
CA THR A 31 2.73 -1.96 0.88
C THR A 31 2.86 -0.44 0.87
N ILE A 32 4.07 0.10 0.99
CA ILE A 32 4.34 1.52 0.80
C ILE A 32 3.99 1.93 -0.63
N CYS A 33 4.44 1.17 -1.64
CA CYS A 33 4.10 1.41 -3.04
C CYS A 33 2.57 1.45 -3.23
N ASP A 34 1.86 0.41 -2.78
CA ASP A 34 0.39 0.31 -2.86
C ASP A 34 -0.31 1.50 -2.20
N ALA A 35 0.12 1.86 -0.98
CA ALA A 35 -0.48 2.94 -0.24
C ALA A 35 -0.24 4.31 -0.89
N LEU A 36 0.94 4.53 -1.46
CA LEU A 36 1.27 5.80 -2.12
C LEU A 36 0.51 5.99 -3.44
N VAL A 37 0.33 4.93 -4.24
CA VAL A 37 -0.48 5.01 -5.47
C VAL A 37 -1.95 5.24 -5.17
N GLU A 38 -2.48 4.56 -4.15
CA GLU A 38 -3.87 4.75 -3.72
C GLU A 38 -4.09 6.16 -3.14
N ASN A 39 -3.17 6.63 -2.30
CA ASN A 39 -3.25 7.98 -1.73
C ASN A 39 -3.18 9.06 -2.81
N LEU A 40 -2.37 8.87 -3.85
CA LEU A 40 -2.33 9.76 -5.02
C LEU A 40 -3.62 9.69 -5.83
N SER A 41 -4.16 8.49 -6.08
CA SER A 41 -5.45 8.29 -6.76
C SER A 41 -6.57 9.05 -6.05
N ALA A 42 -6.73 8.82 -4.74
CA ALA A 42 -7.71 9.52 -3.93
C ALA A 42 -7.49 11.04 -3.90
N GLY A 43 -6.23 11.48 -3.84
CA GLY A 43 -5.87 12.89 -3.88
C GLY A 43 -6.19 13.58 -5.21
N LEU A 44 -5.92 12.92 -6.34
CA LEU A 44 -6.32 13.38 -7.67
C LEU A 44 -7.85 13.43 -7.79
N GLY A 45 -8.54 12.40 -7.32
CA GLY A 45 -10.00 12.36 -7.28
C GLY A 45 -10.60 13.56 -6.55
N ARG A 46 -10.09 13.89 -5.36
CA ARG A 46 -10.49 15.08 -4.60
C ARG A 46 -10.17 16.37 -5.35
N ALA A 47 -8.94 16.54 -5.83
CA ALA A 47 -8.53 17.76 -6.54
C ALA A 47 -9.34 18.00 -7.81
N TYR A 48 -9.69 16.95 -8.55
CA TYR A 48 -10.56 17.06 -9.72
C TYR A 48 -12.00 17.42 -9.32
N HIS A 49 -12.55 16.73 -8.33
CA HIS A 49 -13.91 16.97 -7.87
C HIS A 49 -14.10 18.39 -7.32
N GLU A 50 -13.17 18.88 -6.51
CA GLU A 50 -13.20 20.24 -5.94
C GLU A 50 -13.13 21.33 -7.02
N ARG A 51 -12.32 21.12 -8.07
CA ARG A 51 -12.11 22.13 -9.13
C ARG A 51 -13.12 22.06 -10.26
N PHE A 52 -13.63 20.87 -10.58
CA PHE A 52 -14.40 20.62 -11.80
C PHE A 52 -15.78 19.96 -11.54
N GLY A 53 -16.08 19.57 -10.31
CA GLY A 53 -17.34 18.93 -9.91
C GLY A 53 -17.44 17.44 -10.24
N PHE A 54 -16.37 16.84 -10.76
CA PHE A 54 -16.29 15.40 -11.04
C PHE A 54 -14.84 14.94 -11.12
N VAL A 55 -14.62 13.64 -10.90
CA VAL A 55 -13.31 13.02 -11.08
C VAL A 55 -12.98 12.99 -12.57
N LEU A 56 -11.75 13.37 -12.94
CA LEU A 56 -11.21 13.21 -14.29
C LEU A 56 -10.44 11.90 -14.40
N HIS A 57 -10.29 11.39 -15.63
CA HIS A 57 -9.56 10.15 -15.85
C HIS A 57 -8.14 10.20 -15.29
N HIS A 58 -7.80 9.19 -14.50
CA HIS A 58 -6.43 8.88 -14.06
C HIS A 58 -6.31 7.40 -13.70
N ASN A 59 -5.14 6.82 -13.94
CA ASN A 59 -4.72 5.49 -13.50
C ASN A 59 -3.26 5.62 -13.03
N VAL A 60 -3.05 5.72 -11.72
CA VAL A 60 -1.73 5.99 -11.09
C VAL A 60 -1.27 4.82 -10.24
N ASP A 61 -1.57 3.61 -10.70
CA ASP A 61 -1.43 2.30 -10.05
C ASP A 61 -0.04 1.67 -10.23
N LYS A 62 0.99 2.46 -10.56
CA LYS A 62 2.36 1.96 -10.73
C LYS A 62 3.30 2.70 -9.80
N ALA A 63 3.98 1.95 -8.95
CA ALA A 63 5.08 2.47 -8.14
C ALA A 63 6.27 1.51 -8.15
N LEU A 64 7.46 2.09 -8.05
CA LEU A 64 8.70 1.36 -7.84
C LEU A 64 9.44 2.02 -6.68
N LEU A 65 9.73 1.26 -5.63
CA LEU A 65 10.63 1.66 -4.56
C LEU A 65 12.01 1.06 -4.84
N VAL A 66 13.00 1.93 -5.01
CA VAL A 66 14.41 1.58 -5.12
C VAL A 66 15.05 1.83 -3.75
N GLY A 67 15.56 0.76 -3.14
CA GLY A 67 16.18 0.84 -1.81
C GLY A 67 17.37 1.79 -1.80
N GLY A 68 17.49 2.56 -0.73
CA GLY A 68 18.70 3.33 -0.44
C GLY A 68 19.74 2.49 0.31
N ALA A 69 20.65 3.15 1.00
CA ALA A 69 21.66 2.53 1.83
C ALA A 69 21.61 3.10 3.26
N ALA A 70 21.78 2.24 4.26
CA ALA A 70 21.80 2.65 5.66
C ALA A 70 22.82 1.83 6.44
N ARG A 71 23.38 2.45 7.49
CA ARG A 71 24.18 1.77 8.50
C ARG A 71 23.35 1.67 9.77
N ALA A 72 22.69 0.52 9.95
CA ALA A 72 22.00 0.22 11.20
C ALA A 72 23.01 -0.02 12.33
N ALA A 73 22.71 0.48 13.52
CA ALA A 73 23.53 0.28 14.71
C ALA A 73 22.67 0.26 15.97
N PHE A 74 23.15 -0.42 17.01
CA PHE A 74 22.55 -0.29 18.34
C PHE A 74 22.72 1.15 18.86
N GLY A 75 21.68 1.68 19.49
CA GLY A 75 21.63 3.06 19.97
C GLY A 75 21.52 4.11 18.86
N GLY A 76 21.36 3.72 17.58
CA GLY A 76 21.16 4.67 16.50
C GLY A 76 21.24 4.07 15.10
N GLY A 77 22.17 4.61 14.31
CA GLY A 77 22.31 4.33 12.89
C GLY A 77 22.08 5.56 12.03
N GLU A 78 22.43 5.46 10.76
CA GLU A 78 22.33 6.55 9.80
C GLU A 78 21.85 6.07 8.44
N VAL A 79 21.06 6.90 7.76
CA VAL A 79 20.74 6.72 6.33
C VAL A 79 21.88 7.34 5.54
N LEU A 80 22.56 6.52 4.74
CA LEU A 80 23.70 6.93 3.92
C LEU A 80 23.23 7.45 2.56
N GLU A 81 22.25 6.76 1.97
CA GLU A 81 21.65 7.13 0.70
C GLU A 81 20.12 7.07 0.84
N PRO A 82 19.39 8.12 0.43
CA PRO A 82 17.94 8.10 0.47
C PRO A 82 17.39 7.07 -0.50
N MET A 83 16.28 6.44 -0.14
CA MET A 83 15.54 5.60 -1.09
C MET A 83 14.88 6.47 -2.16
N GLU A 84 14.59 5.89 -3.32
CA GLU A 84 13.85 6.54 -4.39
C GLU A 84 12.51 5.85 -4.61
N ILE A 85 11.43 6.62 -4.67
CA ILE A 85 10.09 6.11 -4.98
C ILE A 85 9.61 6.77 -6.26
N ILE A 86 9.47 5.96 -7.31
CA ILE A 86 8.97 6.38 -8.61
C ILE A 86 7.47 6.11 -8.66
N LEU A 87 6.67 7.14 -8.92
CA LEU A 87 5.22 7.03 -9.11
C LEU A 87 4.89 7.24 -10.58
N ALA A 88 4.30 6.24 -11.21
CA ALA A 88 4.02 6.24 -12.65
C ALA A 88 2.54 5.98 -12.93
N GLY A 89 2.11 6.39 -14.12
CA GLY A 89 0.73 6.22 -14.54
C GLY A 89 0.26 7.29 -15.51
N ARG A 90 -1.05 7.40 -15.65
CA ARG A 90 -1.74 8.37 -16.51
C ARG A 90 -2.63 9.27 -15.67
N ALA A 91 -2.62 10.58 -15.93
CA ALA A 91 -3.52 11.52 -15.28
C ALA A 91 -3.86 12.69 -16.21
N THR A 92 -5.05 13.27 -16.05
CA THR A 92 -5.41 14.52 -16.74
C THR A 92 -4.64 15.69 -16.13
N ARG A 93 -3.73 16.28 -16.91
CA ARG A 93 -2.88 17.41 -16.47
C ARG A 93 -3.41 18.78 -16.86
N GLU A 94 -4.40 18.83 -17.74
CA GLU A 94 -5.10 20.05 -18.12
C GLU A 94 -6.54 19.71 -18.45
N PHE A 95 -7.48 20.56 -18.03
CA PHE A 95 -8.89 20.43 -18.39
C PHE A 95 -9.53 21.82 -18.48
N ARG A 96 -10.23 22.10 -19.60
CA ARG A 96 -10.87 23.40 -19.88
C ARG A 96 -9.92 24.59 -19.70
N GLY A 97 -8.67 24.46 -20.16
CA GLY A 97 -7.64 25.50 -20.04
C GLY A 97 -7.03 25.68 -18.65
N ALA A 98 -7.45 24.89 -17.66
CA ALA A 98 -6.85 24.90 -16.32
C ALA A 98 -5.82 23.78 -16.19
N ALA A 99 -4.56 24.15 -15.93
CA ALA A 99 -3.51 23.21 -15.59
C ALA A 99 -3.74 22.57 -14.21
N ILE A 100 -3.30 21.33 -14.04
CA ILE A 100 -3.35 20.56 -12.81
C ILE A 100 -1.93 20.09 -12.49
N ALA A 101 -1.42 20.52 -11.33
CA ALA A 101 -0.07 20.24 -10.85
C ALA A 101 0.06 18.81 -10.31
N VAL A 102 -0.08 17.81 -11.19
CA VAL A 102 -0.09 16.38 -10.84
C VAL A 102 1.19 15.95 -10.12
N ASP A 103 2.36 16.41 -10.57
CA ASP A 103 3.65 16.00 -10.00
C ASP A 103 3.84 16.59 -8.58
N ASP A 104 3.47 17.85 -8.39
CA ASP A 104 3.52 18.51 -7.08
C ASP A 104 2.57 17.83 -6.09
N LEU A 105 1.38 17.46 -6.56
CA LEU A 105 0.41 16.72 -5.75
C LEU A 105 0.95 15.34 -5.35
N ALA A 106 1.58 14.62 -6.28
CA ALA A 106 2.23 13.34 -6.00
C ALA A 106 3.31 13.47 -4.92
N ILE A 107 4.21 14.44 -5.05
CA ILE A 107 5.28 14.68 -4.07
C ILE A 107 4.70 15.05 -2.70
N ALA A 108 3.74 15.98 -2.66
CA ALA A 108 3.16 16.47 -1.42
C ALA A 108 2.40 15.36 -0.67
N LEU A 109 1.52 14.63 -1.37
CA LEU A 109 0.73 13.56 -0.78
C LEU A 109 1.59 12.40 -0.31
N SER A 110 2.63 12.02 -1.06
CA SER A 110 3.53 10.95 -0.64
C SER A 110 4.32 11.33 0.60
N ARG A 111 4.87 12.56 0.65
CA ARG A 111 5.57 13.04 1.85
C ARG A 111 4.66 13.07 3.07
N GLN A 112 3.43 13.56 2.91
CA GLN A 112 2.44 13.57 3.97
C GLN A 112 2.15 12.16 4.48
N TRP A 113 1.88 11.22 3.57
CA TRP A 113 1.57 9.84 3.94
C TRP A 113 2.75 9.18 4.67
N LEU A 114 3.97 9.31 4.14
CA LEU A 114 5.18 8.76 4.77
C LEU A 114 5.39 9.32 6.17
N ALA A 115 5.28 10.65 6.35
CA ALA A 115 5.44 11.30 7.64
C ALA A 115 4.36 10.91 8.66
N GLN A 116 3.14 10.60 8.21
CA GLN A 116 2.03 10.18 9.07
C GLN A 116 2.11 8.70 9.48
N ASN A 117 2.74 7.86 8.66
CA ASN A 117 2.67 6.40 8.81
C ASN A 117 3.99 5.77 9.27
N LEU A 118 5.14 6.40 9.04
CA LEU A 118 6.47 5.87 9.34
C LEU A 118 7.21 6.79 10.33
N ARG A 119 7.13 6.50 11.63
CA ARG A 119 7.55 7.39 12.74
C ARG A 119 9.03 7.76 12.71
N HIS A 120 9.84 6.92 12.09
CA HIS A 120 11.30 6.98 12.15
C HIS A 120 11.94 7.30 10.79
N LEU A 121 11.12 7.50 9.75
CA LEU A 121 11.56 7.88 8.41
C LEU A 121 11.32 9.38 8.19
N ASP A 122 12.38 10.13 7.91
CA ASP A 122 12.25 11.50 7.44
C ASP A 122 11.91 11.49 5.95
N ALA A 123 10.66 11.81 5.61
CA ALA A 123 10.15 11.78 4.24
C ALA A 123 10.81 12.81 3.30
N VAL A 124 11.53 13.81 3.83
CA VAL A 124 12.24 14.82 3.03
C VAL A 124 13.70 14.43 2.85
N ARG A 125 14.35 13.96 3.91
CA ARG A 125 15.79 13.63 3.90
C ARG A 125 16.10 12.22 3.43
N HIS A 126 15.23 11.26 3.76
CA HIS A 126 15.51 9.83 3.52
C HIS A 126 14.80 9.28 2.27
N VAL A 127 13.96 10.09 1.62
CA VAL A 127 13.14 9.64 0.48
C VAL A 127 13.14 10.68 -0.64
N ARG A 128 13.44 10.24 -1.85
CA ARG A 128 13.24 11.00 -3.09
C ARG A 128 11.99 10.51 -3.79
N ILE A 129 10.99 11.37 -3.96
CA ILE A 129 9.79 11.07 -4.75
C ILE A 129 10.02 11.52 -6.19
N VAL A 130 9.82 10.62 -7.15
CA VAL A 130 10.05 10.85 -8.58
C VAL A 130 8.76 10.57 -9.38
N PRO A 131 7.94 11.60 -9.64
CA PRO A 131 6.79 11.46 -10.50
C PRO A 131 7.20 11.18 -11.95
N ARG A 132 6.60 10.14 -12.53
CA ARG A 132 6.66 9.73 -13.94
C ARG A 132 5.25 9.58 -14.51
N ILE A 133 4.37 10.53 -14.16
CA ILE A 133 2.96 10.52 -14.54
C ILE A 133 2.78 11.25 -15.88
N ARG A 134 2.14 10.60 -16.84
CA ARG A 134 1.96 11.15 -18.19
C ARG A 134 0.50 11.55 -18.45
N PRO A 135 0.23 12.47 -19.39
CA PRO A 135 -1.14 12.81 -19.78
C PRO A 135 -1.93 11.57 -20.19
N THR A 136 -3.20 11.46 -19.89
CA THR A 136 -4.04 10.34 -20.36
C THR A 136 -4.16 10.29 -21.90
N SER A 137 -4.53 9.14 -22.47
CA SER A 137 -4.83 9.01 -23.91
C SER A 137 -6.20 9.62 -24.23
N THR A 138 -6.35 10.13 -25.45
CA THR A 138 -7.59 10.74 -25.93
C THR A 138 -8.77 9.76 -25.90
N GLU A 139 -8.52 8.49 -26.23
CA GLU A 139 -9.52 7.42 -26.22
C GLU A 139 -10.06 7.12 -24.83
N LEU A 140 -9.17 7.01 -23.82
CA LEU A 140 -9.57 6.74 -22.44
C LEU A 140 -10.30 7.94 -21.81
N VAL A 141 -9.91 9.16 -22.16
CA VAL A 141 -10.68 10.37 -21.77
C VAL A 141 -12.09 10.32 -22.36
N ALA A 142 -12.21 9.99 -23.64
CA ALA A 142 -13.50 9.90 -24.31
C ALA A 142 -14.36 8.80 -23.70
N LEU A 143 -13.79 7.62 -23.42
CA LEU A 143 -14.48 6.51 -22.76
C LEU A 143 -14.97 6.91 -21.37
N PHE A 144 -14.08 7.49 -20.56
CA PHE A 144 -14.39 7.92 -19.19
C PHE A 144 -15.42 9.06 -19.15
N GLY A 145 -15.42 9.92 -20.19
CA GLY A 145 -16.41 10.98 -20.37
C GLY A 145 -17.78 10.49 -20.83
N ARG A 146 -17.90 9.27 -21.37
CA ARG A 146 -19.18 8.68 -21.74
C ARG A 146 -19.93 8.27 -20.49
N ARG A 147 -21.05 8.93 -20.22
CA ARG A 147 -22.03 8.51 -19.23
C ARG A 147 -23.30 8.06 -19.96
N PRO A 148 -23.57 6.74 -20.06
CA PRO A 148 -24.83 6.26 -20.60
C PRO A 148 -26.01 6.86 -19.80
N ALA A 149 -27.07 7.26 -20.48
CA ALA A 149 -28.27 7.77 -19.81
C ALA A 149 -28.84 6.69 -18.87
N GLY A 150 -28.90 7.00 -17.57
CA GLY A 150 -29.41 6.07 -16.55
C GLY A 150 -28.45 4.94 -16.13
N GLY A 151 -27.17 4.97 -16.53
CA GLY A 151 -26.16 3.96 -16.20
C GLY A 151 -24.96 4.48 -15.41
N GLY A 152 -24.18 3.56 -14.83
CA GLY A 152 -22.89 3.84 -14.21
C GLY A 152 -21.77 4.10 -15.24
N PRO A 153 -20.54 4.41 -14.79
CA PRO A 153 -19.39 4.54 -15.68
C PRO A 153 -19.13 3.26 -16.47
N LEU A 154 -18.61 3.40 -17.69
CA LEU A 154 -18.17 2.25 -18.49
C LEU A 154 -16.88 1.66 -17.90
N ALA A 155 -16.72 0.34 -18.00
CA ALA A 155 -15.49 -0.32 -17.62
C ALA A 155 -14.32 0.20 -18.48
N ASN A 156 -13.18 0.47 -17.84
CA ASN A 156 -11.97 0.95 -18.51
C ASN A 156 -11.12 -0.20 -19.11
N ASP A 157 -11.33 -1.42 -18.64
CA ASP A 157 -10.62 -2.63 -19.06
C ASP A 157 -11.48 -3.88 -18.83
N THR A 158 -11.06 -5.01 -19.40
CA THR A 158 -11.62 -6.34 -19.13
C THR A 158 -10.91 -6.96 -17.93
N SER A 159 -11.50 -6.84 -16.75
CA SER A 159 -10.89 -7.28 -15.49
C SER A 159 -11.87 -8.06 -14.61
N ILE A 160 -11.34 -8.87 -13.68
CA ILE A 160 -12.12 -9.62 -12.69
C ILE A 160 -11.69 -9.24 -11.28
N GLY A 161 -12.66 -8.99 -10.40
CA GLY A 161 -12.45 -8.89 -8.96
C GLY A 161 -12.83 -10.20 -8.28
N ALA A 162 -12.03 -10.64 -7.31
CA ALA A 162 -12.31 -11.81 -6.49
C ALA A 162 -12.35 -11.42 -5.01
N GLY A 163 -13.24 -12.04 -4.25
CA GLY A 163 -13.37 -11.84 -2.82
C GLY A 163 -14.08 -13.02 -2.18
N PHE A 164 -13.82 -13.24 -0.90
CA PHE A 164 -14.41 -14.35 -0.13
C PHE A 164 -14.60 -13.93 1.32
N ALA A 165 -15.51 -14.63 2.01
CA ALA A 165 -15.76 -14.48 3.44
C ALA A 165 -16.40 -15.77 3.98
N PRO A 166 -16.23 -16.09 5.28
CA PRO A 166 -15.34 -15.42 6.23
C PRO A 166 -13.85 -15.79 6.01
N LEU A 167 -12.95 -15.06 6.68
CA LEU A 167 -11.56 -15.49 6.82
C LEU A 167 -11.48 -16.74 7.70
N ASP A 168 -10.59 -17.67 7.38
CA ASP A 168 -10.36 -18.89 8.14
C ASP A 168 -9.43 -18.66 9.36
N PRO A 169 -9.18 -19.69 10.21
CA PRO A 169 -8.33 -19.52 11.39
C PRO A 169 -6.91 -19.02 11.11
N LEU A 170 -6.24 -19.48 10.05
CA LEU A 170 -4.86 -19.09 9.76
C LEU A 170 -4.84 -17.66 9.21
N GLU A 171 -5.76 -17.32 8.31
CA GLU A 171 -5.92 -15.97 7.77
C GLU A 171 -6.17 -14.93 8.87
N ARG A 172 -7.07 -15.26 9.81
CA ARG A 172 -7.33 -14.39 10.98
C ARG A 172 -6.10 -14.27 11.88
N ALA A 173 -5.36 -15.34 12.11
CA ALA A 173 -4.16 -15.31 12.95
C ALA A 173 -3.06 -14.42 12.34
N VAL A 174 -2.78 -14.58 11.05
CA VAL A 174 -1.80 -13.75 10.32
C VAL A 174 -2.21 -12.28 10.31
N LEU A 175 -3.49 -11.99 10.02
CA LEU A 175 -4.01 -10.62 10.04
C LEU A 175 -3.94 -9.99 11.43
N ALA A 176 -4.31 -10.74 12.48
CA ALA A 176 -4.30 -10.26 13.85
C ALA A 176 -2.86 -10.00 14.34
N ALA A 177 -1.91 -10.88 14.02
CA ALA A 177 -0.51 -10.71 14.41
C ALA A 177 0.12 -9.44 13.82
N GLU A 178 -0.06 -9.20 12.51
CA GLU A 178 0.45 -7.97 11.88
C GLU A 178 -0.22 -6.71 12.47
N ARG A 179 -1.55 -6.74 12.64
CA ARG A 179 -2.29 -5.61 13.23
C ARG A 179 -1.90 -5.34 14.67
N ALA A 180 -1.61 -6.37 15.47
CA ALA A 180 -1.19 -6.21 16.85
C ALA A 180 0.18 -5.52 16.94
N LEU A 181 1.14 -5.93 16.11
CA LEU A 181 2.48 -5.33 16.06
C LEU A 181 2.44 -3.88 15.54
N ASN A 182 1.58 -3.62 14.56
CA ASN A 182 1.42 -2.29 13.96
C ASN A 182 0.38 -1.40 14.64
N ALA A 183 -0.26 -1.88 15.71
CA ALA A 183 -1.19 -1.08 16.49
C ALA A 183 -0.48 0.10 17.14
N LYS A 184 -1.15 1.25 17.18
CA LYS A 184 -0.63 2.47 17.80
C LYS A 184 -0.19 2.24 19.25
N ALA A 185 -1.03 1.57 20.05
CA ALA A 185 -0.73 1.28 21.45
C ALA A 185 0.55 0.44 21.62
N THR A 186 0.70 -0.63 20.83
CA THR A 186 1.91 -1.48 20.84
C THR A 186 3.15 -0.68 20.48
N ARG A 187 3.07 0.14 19.43
CA ARG A 187 4.16 0.98 18.96
C ARG A 187 4.55 2.11 19.93
N GLU A 188 3.61 2.58 20.75
CA GLU A 188 3.86 3.55 21.81
C GLU A 188 4.52 2.91 23.04
N SER A 189 4.12 1.68 23.40
CA SER A 189 4.76 0.94 24.50
C SER A 189 6.07 0.26 24.11
N HIS A 190 6.25 -0.06 22.82
CA HIS A 190 7.42 -0.69 22.21
C HIS A 190 7.94 0.16 21.05
N PRO A 191 8.60 1.30 21.32
CA PRO A 191 9.12 2.19 20.28
C PRO A 191 10.21 1.54 19.41
N GLU A 192 10.81 0.44 19.86
CA GLU A 192 11.76 -0.39 19.12
C GLU A 192 11.12 -1.14 17.95
N ILE A 193 9.82 -1.43 17.99
CA ILE A 193 9.11 -2.11 16.89
C ILE A 193 8.91 -1.11 15.76
N GLY A 194 9.52 -1.36 14.60
CA GLY A 194 9.35 -0.58 13.38
C GLY A 194 8.07 -0.94 12.62
N GLU A 195 7.83 -0.21 11.52
CA GLU A 195 6.62 -0.39 10.72
C GLU A 195 6.68 -1.49 9.67
N ASP A 196 7.88 -1.89 9.27
CA ASP A 196 8.10 -3.02 8.34
C ASP A 196 7.98 -4.34 9.10
N VAL A 197 6.76 -4.89 9.06
CA VAL A 197 6.40 -6.17 9.66
C VAL A 197 5.84 -7.05 8.56
N LYS A 198 6.36 -8.26 8.44
CA LYS A 198 5.83 -9.29 7.55
C LYS A 198 5.53 -10.54 8.33
N VAL A 199 4.29 -11.02 8.21
CA VAL A 199 3.83 -12.23 8.90
C VAL A 199 3.51 -13.29 7.86
N MET A 200 4.16 -14.44 7.98
CA MET A 200 3.87 -15.64 7.21
C MET A 200 3.32 -16.70 8.14
N GLY A 201 2.14 -17.22 7.83
CA GLY A 201 1.53 -18.34 8.51
C GLY A 201 1.57 -19.58 7.63
N VAL A 202 1.97 -20.71 8.20
CA VAL A 202 1.92 -22.03 7.57
C VAL A 202 1.15 -22.97 8.48
N ARG A 203 0.09 -23.58 7.97
CA ARG A 203 -0.67 -24.63 8.67
C ARG A 203 -0.40 -25.98 8.03
N SER A 204 -0.08 -26.97 8.86
CA SER A 204 0.06 -28.38 8.47
C SER A 204 -0.75 -29.24 9.44
N GLY A 205 -1.88 -29.77 8.96
CA GLY A 205 -2.90 -30.38 9.81
C GLY A 205 -3.46 -29.36 10.80
N GLU A 206 -3.31 -29.65 12.09
CA GLU A 206 -3.76 -28.79 13.20
C GLU A 206 -2.67 -27.84 13.71
N ARG A 207 -1.42 -27.97 13.22
CA ARG A 207 -0.30 -27.14 13.68
C ARG A 207 -0.18 -25.89 12.82
N ILE A 208 -0.13 -24.73 13.47
CA ILE A 208 0.15 -23.44 12.84
C ILE A 208 1.53 -22.96 13.29
N ALA A 209 2.37 -22.59 12.32
CA ALA A 209 3.62 -21.87 12.55
C ALA A 209 3.49 -20.46 12.00
N LEU A 210 3.76 -19.45 12.84
CA LEU A 210 3.84 -18.05 12.43
C LEU A 210 5.30 -17.62 12.41
N THR A 211 5.76 -17.12 11.27
CA THR A 211 7.07 -16.47 11.12
C THR A 211 6.84 -14.97 11.00
N VAL A 212 7.47 -14.20 11.89
CA VAL A 212 7.38 -12.73 11.90
C VAL A 212 8.75 -12.16 11.59
N ALA A 213 8.86 -11.45 10.47
CA ALA A 213 9.97 -10.56 10.20
C ALA A 213 9.55 -9.15 10.65
N CYS A 214 10.24 -8.58 11.62
CA CYS A 214 9.93 -7.27 12.19
C CYS A 214 11.19 -6.43 12.22
N ALA A 215 11.20 -5.32 11.48
CA ALA A 215 12.31 -4.37 11.53
C ALA A 215 12.32 -3.68 12.90
N LEU A 216 13.47 -3.67 13.57
CA LEU A 216 13.66 -2.94 14.81
C LEU A 216 14.41 -1.62 14.60
N VAL A 217 14.04 -0.62 15.39
CA VAL A 217 14.57 0.74 15.28
C VAL A 217 15.80 0.88 16.16
N GLY A 218 16.98 0.96 15.53
CA GLY A 218 18.28 0.90 16.21
C GLY A 218 18.45 1.85 17.40
N ARG A 219 17.92 3.09 17.33
CA ARG A 219 18.00 4.06 18.44
C ARG A 219 17.28 3.63 19.72
N HIS A 220 16.35 2.68 19.62
CA HIS A 220 15.60 2.14 20.75
C HIS A 220 16.15 0.78 21.22
N VAL A 221 17.16 0.23 20.53
CA VAL A 221 17.79 -1.05 20.87
C VAL A 221 19.25 -0.81 21.26
N ARG A 222 19.59 -1.01 22.53
CA ARG A 222 20.90 -0.60 23.08
C ARG A 222 22.05 -1.56 22.78
N ASP A 223 21.75 -2.84 22.64
CA ASP A 223 22.71 -3.93 22.42
C ASP A 223 21.99 -5.21 21.98
N LEU A 224 22.76 -6.29 21.79
CA LEU A 224 22.24 -7.61 21.40
C LEU A 224 21.35 -8.25 22.47
N ALA A 225 21.57 -7.95 23.75
CA ALA A 225 20.72 -8.51 24.81
C ALA A 225 19.33 -7.90 24.75
N ALA A 226 19.24 -6.57 24.59
CA ALA A 226 17.97 -5.87 24.39
C ALA A 226 17.28 -6.27 23.08
N TYR A 227 18.04 -6.58 22.02
CA TYR A 227 17.47 -7.09 20.76
C TYR A 227 16.78 -8.46 20.91
N ARG A 228 17.27 -9.30 21.83
CA ARG A 228 16.78 -10.67 22.03
C ARG A 228 15.68 -10.78 23.09
N ALA A 229 15.52 -9.76 23.92
CA ALA A 229 14.55 -9.72 25.02
C ALA A 229 13.13 -9.45 24.48
#